data_AF-A0A4R7FLW4-F1
#
_entry.id   AF-A0A4R7FLW4-F1
#
_cell.length_a   1.000
_cell.length_b   1.000
_cell.length_c   1.000
_cell.angle_alpha   90.00
_cell.angle_beta   90.00
_cell.angle_gamma   90.00
#
_symmetry.space_group_name_H-M   'P 1'
#
loop_
_entity.id
_entity.type
_entity.pdbx_description
1 polymer ?
#
loop_
_entity_poly.entity_id
_entity_poly.type
_entity_poly.pdbx_seq_one_letter_code
_entity_poly.pdbx_strand_id
1 'polypeptide(L)'
;MVLDPTLAVTAAVGAVVLLAGAVRREAVRDGFGLRPGPRSHDAAVPAARPLALPQPAALLRGGQLVVGLLLYGASLALMLRAQLGVGPWDVLAQGVARVTGVPFGLVTNGIGALLLLLWVPLRQRPGIGTLLNVLLVGTAAQVVLDLIAVPEGLLPRIALLVGGMLLLAVATAVYVGAGLGAGPRDGLMLGLHRRFGWPVWLARAVVEGSALLLGWLLGGNVGIGTIAFALGIGPLCGVAIRLLAPSQLRRH
;
A
#
# COMPACT_ATOMS: atom_id res chain seq x y z
N MET A 1 -30.62 -4.73 -7.12
CA MET A 1 -29.71 -5.41 -8.07
C MET A 1 -28.30 -5.28 -7.49
N VAL A 2 -27.83 -6.29 -6.77
CA VAL A 2 -26.50 -6.26 -6.13
C VAL A 2 -25.47 -6.45 -7.23
N LEU A 3 -24.63 -5.43 -7.47
CA LEU A 3 -23.50 -5.54 -8.39
C LEU A 3 -22.62 -6.70 -7.92
N ASP A 4 -22.31 -7.63 -8.83
CA ASP A 4 -21.35 -8.70 -8.56
C ASP A 4 -20.04 -8.05 -8.08
N PRO A 5 -19.60 -8.30 -6.84
CA PRO A 5 -18.45 -7.62 -6.27
C PRO A 5 -17.14 -7.96 -6.98
N THR A 6 -17.09 -9.10 -7.67
CA THR A 6 -15.97 -9.50 -8.54
C THR A 6 -15.87 -8.59 -9.75
N LEU A 7 -17.03 -8.23 -10.32
CA LEU A 7 -17.15 -7.24 -11.38
C LEU A 7 -16.82 -5.82 -10.89
N ALA A 8 -17.19 -5.44 -9.67
CA ALA A 8 -16.89 -4.13 -9.10
C ALA A 8 -15.37 -3.92 -8.89
N VAL A 9 -14.66 -4.92 -8.36
CA VAL A 9 -13.20 -4.87 -8.16
C VAL A 9 -12.46 -4.91 -9.50
N THR A 10 -12.92 -5.74 -10.44
CA THR A 10 -12.33 -5.82 -11.79
C THR A 10 -12.58 -4.52 -12.59
N ALA A 11 -13.76 -3.93 -12.46
CA ALA A 11 -14.11 -2.65 -13.08
C ALA A 11 -13.34 -1.47 -12.45
N ALA A 12 -13.15 -1.48 -11.13
CA ALA A 12 -12.33 -0.50 -10.42
C ALA A 12 -10.88 -0.49 -10.93
N VAL A 13 -10.25 -1.65 -10.98
CA VAL A 13 -8.87 -1.80 -11.48
C VAL A 13 -8.79 -1.57 -12.99
N GLY A 14 -9.77 -2.05 -13.74
CA GLY A 14 -9.91 -1.77 -15.16
C GLY A 14 -10.03 -0.28 -15.44
N ALA A 15 -10.81 0.46 -14.65
CA ALA A 15 -10.97 1.91 -14.77
C ALA A 15 -9.66 2.65 -14.49
N VAL A 16 -8.91 2.26 -13.46
CA VAL A 16 -7.58 2.86 -13.16
C VAL A 16 -6.60 2.63 -14.32
N VAL A 17 -6.57 1.42 -14.89
CA VAL A 17 -5.72 1.08 -16.04
C VAL A 17 -6.18 1.79 -17.32
N LEU A 18 -7.48 1.91 -17.54
CA LEU A 18 -8.08 2.58 -18.70
C LEU A 18 -7.90 4.10 -18.64
N LEU A 19 -8.05 4.72 -17.46
CA LEU A 19 -7.72 6.14 -17.23
C LEU A 19 -6.24 6.40 -17.49
N ALA A 20 -5.34 5.54 -17.00
CA ALA A 20 -3.91 5.64 -17.31
C ALA A 20 -3.62 5.49 -18.82
N GLY A 21 -4.36 4.61 -19.51
CA GLY A 21 -4.27 4.43 -20.95
C GLY A 21 -4.86 5.59 -21.78
N ALA A 22 -5.92 6.25 -21.29
CA ALA A 22 -6.56 7.38 -21.94
C ALA A 22 -5.69 8.64 -21.90
N VAL A 23 -5.11 8.94 -20.73
CA VAL A 23 -4.19 10.08 -20.55
C VAL A 23 -2.90 9.91 -21.38
N ARG A 24 -2.44 8.68 -21.63
CA ARG A 24 -1.33 8.40 -22.56
C ARG A 24 -1.65 8.83 -24.00
N ARG A 25 -2.89 8.68 -24.45
CA ARG A 25 -3.28 9.06 -25.82
C ARG A 25 -3.23 10.57 -26.03
N GLU A 26 -3.49 11.34 -24.97
CA GLU A 26 -3.33 12.80 -24.96
C GLU A 26 -1.84 13.19 -24.92
N ALA A 27 -1.03 12.59 -24.04
CA ALA A 27 0.40 12.92 -23.96
C ALA A 27 1.22 12.52 -25.22
N VAL A 28 0.81 11.49 -25.95
CA VAL A 28 1.42 11.10 -27.24
C VAL A 28 1.03 12.08 -28.36
N ARG A 29 -0.15 12.70 -28.26
CA ARG A 29 -0.63 13.73 -29.20
C ARG A 29 0.18 15.03 -29.09
N ASP A 30 0.78 15.28 -27.93
CA ASP A 30 1.58 16.48 -27.62
C ASP A 30 3.10 16.32 -27.86
N GLY A 31 3.54 15.25 -28.54
CA GLY A 31 4.86 15.23 -29.19
C GLY A 31 6.11 15.06 -28.29
N PHE A 32 6.01 14.48 -27.10
CA PHE A 32 7.19 14.14 -26.30
C PHE A 32 7.82 12.80 -26.75
N GLY A 33 8.82 12.87 -27.63
CA GLY A 33 9.57 11.72 -28.13
C GLY A 33 10.56 11.14 -27.12
N LEU A 34 10.50 9.82 -26.88
CA LEU A 34 11.40 9.08 -25.98
C LEU A 34 12.34 8.16 -26.77
N ARG A 35 13.65 8.32 -26.58
CA ARG A 35 14.69 7.43 -27.13
C ARG A 35 14.83 6.14 -26.30
N PRO A 36 14.95 4.96 -26.91
CA PRO A 36 15.19 3.71 -26.18
C PRO A 36 16.65 3.62 -25.68
N GLY A 37 16.81 3.18 -24.43
CA GLY A 37 18.12 2.87 -23.83
C GLY A 37 18.75 1.57 -24.36
N PRO A 38 20.05 1.37 -24.14
CA PRO A 38 20.82 0.29 -24.78
C PRO A 38 20.45 -1.10 -24.27
N ARG A 39 20.50 -2.08 -25.18
CA ARG A 39 20.26 -3.51 -24.92
C ARG A 39 21.56 -4.17 -24.48
N SER A 40 21.64 -4.63 -23.24
CA SER A 40 22.71 -5.51 -22.77
C SER A 40 22.36 -6.97 -23.08
N HIS A 41 22.82 -7.46 -24.23
CA HIS A 41 23.10 -8.89 -24.41
C HIS A 41 24.50 -9.17 -23.84
N ASP A 42 24.66 -10.34 -23.23
CA ASP A 42 25.87 -10.90 -22.59
C ASP A 42 25.93 -10.74 -21.06
N ALA A 43 25.13 -11.56 -20.37
CA ALA A 43 25.37 -11.92 -18.98
C ALA A 43 25.50 -13.44 -18.90
N ALA A 44 26.70 -13.93 -18.58
CA ALA A 44 26.97 -15.33 -18.32
C ALA A 44 26.08 -15.85 -17.18
N VAL A 45 25.56 -17.08 -17.32
CA VAL A 45 24.75 -17.76 -16.31
C VAL A 45 25.66 -18.08 -15.11
N PRO A 46 25.44 -17.50 -13.91
CA PRO A 46 26.27 -17.80 -12.76
C PRO A 46 26.01 -19.22 -12.26
N ALA A 47 27.07 -19.95 -11.92
CA ALA A 47 26.99 -21.27 -11.31
C ALA A 47 26.16 -21.25 -10.02
N ALA A 48 25.42 -22.33 -9.76
CA ALA A 48 24.56 -22.48 -8.60
C ALA A 48 25.36 -22.34 -7.28
N ARG A 49 25.07 -21.27 -6.54
CA ARG A 49 25.67 -21.00 -5.23
C ARG A 49 25.09 -21.97 -4.19
N PRO A 50 25.92 -22.60 -3.34
CA PRO A 50 25.41 -23.42 -2.24
C PRO A 50 24.52 -22.57 -1.32
N LEU A 51 23.51 -23.20 -0.72
CA LEU A 51 22.51 -22.56 0.15
C LEU A 51 23.19 -22.02 1.42
N ALA A 52 23.74 -20.81 1.32
CA ALA A 52 24.36 -20.12 2.44
C ALA A 52 23.27 -19.76 3.46
N LEU A 53 23.49 -20.13 4.73
CA LEU A 53 22.62 -19.70 5.83
C LEU A 53 22.56 -18.17 5.84
N PRO A 54 21.37 -17.57 6.08
CA PRO A 54 21.22 -16.13 6.08
C PRO A 54 22.15 -15.51 7.13
N GLN A 55 22.93 -14.51 6.71
CA GLN A 55 23.81 -13.76 7.61
C GLN A 55 22.99 -13.17 8.78
N PRO A 56 23.55 -13.04 10.00
CA PRO A 56 22.82 -12.53 11.17
C PRO A 56 22.16 -11.17 10.92
N ALA A 57 22.78 -10.30 10.11
CA ALA A 57 22.20 -9.04 9.68
C ALA A 57 20.93 -9.19 8.81
N ALA A 58 20.84 -10.25 7.99
CA ALA A 58 19.67 -10.55 7.18
C ALA A 58 18.50 -11.08 8.04
N LEU A 59 18.79 -11.90 9.05
CA LEU A 59 17.80 -12.38 10.01
C LEU A 59 17.20 -11.23 10.84
N LEU A 60 18.04 -10.31 11.31
CA LEU A 60 17.58 -9.13 12.05
C LEU A 60 16.69 -8.22 11.18
N ARG A 61 17.06 -7.99 9.91
CA ARG A 61 16.22 -7.24 8.96
C ARG A 61 14.90 -7.95 8.64
N GLY A 62 14.93 -9.28 8.56
CA GLY A 62 13.72 -10.10 8.38
C GLY A 62 12.77 -9.98 9.58
N GLY A 63 13.29 -10.11 10.79
CA GLY A 63 12.53 -9.90 12.02
C GLY A 63 11.96 -8.48 12.13
N GLN A 64 12.78 -7.46 11.83
CA GLN A 64 12.36 -6.07 11.80
C GLN A 64 11.21 -5.84 10.80
N LEU A 65 11.32 -6.41 9.59
CA LEU A 65 10.26 -6.37 8.59
C LEU A 65 8.96 -6.99 9.14
N VAL A 66 9.01 -8.21 9.67
CA VAL A 66 7.82 -8.90 10.18
C VAL A 66 7.16 -8.08 11.29
N VAL A 67 7.93 -7.61 12.27
CA VAL A 67 7.42 -6.75 13.35
C VAL A 67 6.77 -5.49 12.78
N GLY A 68 7.44 -4.81 11.85
CA GLY A 68 6.89 -3.62 11.20
C GLY A 68 5.57 -3.90 10.49
N LEU A 69 5.44 -5.02 9.79
CA LEU A 69 4.21 -5.40 9.09
C LEU A 69 3.07 -5.79 10.03
N LEU A 70 3.36 -6.46 11.15
CA LEU A 70 2.37 -6.78 12.18
C LEU A 70 1.84 -5.50 12.86
N LEU A 71 2.74 -4.58 13.21
CA LEU A 71 2.37 -3.26 13.75
C LEU A 71 1.56 -2.44 12.74
N TYR A 72 1.91 -2.55 11.45
CA TYR A 72 1.14 -1.91 10.37
C TYR A 72 -0.30 -2.44 10.36
N GLY A 73 -0.49 -3.77 10.33
CA GLY A 73 -1.84 -4.35 10.39
C GLY A 73 -2.61 -3.94 11.64
N ALA A 74 -1.97 -3.97 12.81
CA ALA A 74 -2.57 -3.51 14.06
C ALA A 74 -3.04 -2.05 13.99
N SER A 75 -2.22 -1.17 13.41
CA SER A 75 -2.57 0.24 13.25
C SER A 75 -3.82 0.46 12.37
N LEU A 76 -3.98 -0.33 11.30
CA LEU A 76 -5.18 -0.29 10.46
C LEU A 76 -6.43 -0.68 11.27
N ALA A 77 -6.33 -1.76 12.07
CA ALA A 77 -7.44 -2.22 12.90
C ALA A 77 -7.89 -1.15 13.92
N LEU A 78 -6.95 -0.46 14.57
CA LEU A 78 -7.25 0.64 15.50
C LEU A 78 -7.99 1.78 14.79
N MET A 79 -7.48 2.22 13.63
CA MET A 79 -8.14 3.27 12.84
C MET A 79 -9.52 2.86 12.34
N LEU A 80 -9.71 1.59 11.95
CA LEU A 80 -11.02 1.07 11.55
C LEU A 80 -12.01 1.07 12.72
N ARG A 81 -11.58 0.64 13.91
CA ARG A 81 -12.42 0.63 15.12
C ARG A 81 -12.77 2.03 15.62
N ALA A 82 -11.97 3.05 15.29
CA ALA A 82 -12.32 4.43 15.57
C ALA A 82 -13.63 4.87 14.88
N GLN A 83 -13.96 4.30 13.71
CA GLN A 83 -15.15 4.68 12.92
C GLN A 83 -15.24 6.16 12.54
N LEU A 84 -14.15 6.93 12.58
CA LEU A 84 -14.12 8.35 12.22
C LEU A 84 -13.72 8.61 10.75
N GLY A 85 -13.47 7.55 9.98
CA GLY A 85 -12.90 7.60 8.64
C GLY A 85 -11.47 7.05 8.61
N VAL A 86 -11.10 6.42 7.49
CA VAL A 86 -9.78 5.78 7.29
C VAL A 86 -9.14 6.19 5.98
N GLY A 87 -7.92 5.70 5.71
CA GLY A 87 -7.17 6.02 4.49
C GLY A 87 -7.80 5.41 3.22
N PRO A 88 -7.54 5.98 2.03
CA PRO A 88 -8.20 5.63 0.76
C PRO A 88 -8.34 4.14 0.46
N TRP A 89 -7.24 3.40 0.62
CA TRP A 89 -7.22 1.96 0.35
C TRP A 89 -7.97 1.14 1.38
N ASP A 90 -8.04 1.62 2.61
CA ASP A 90 -8.76 0.96 3.68
C ASP A 90 -10.26 1.25 3.54
N VAL A 91 -10.64 2.42 3.01
CA VAL A 91 -12.01 2.72 2.56
C VAL A 91 -12.42 1.74 1.46
N LEU A 92 -11.54 1.50 0.47
CA LEU A 92 -11.79 0.50 -0.59
C LEU A 92 -11.96 -0.90 -0.01
N ALA A 93 -11.01 -1.36 0.81
CA ALA A 93 -11.07 -2.69 1.41
C ALA A 93 -12.32 -2.85 2.30
N GLN A 94 -12.69 -1.83 3.07
CA GLN A 94 -13.90 -1.85 3.89
C GLN A 94 -15.18 -1.86 3.05
N GLY A 95 -15.23 -1.11 1.94
CA GLY A 95 -16.36 -1.12 1.01
C GLY A 95 -16.55 -2.49 0.37
N VAL A 96 -15.47 -3.08 -0.16
CA VAL A 96 -15.50 -4.43 -0.75
C VAL A 96 -15.89 -5.48 0.30
N ALA A 97 -15.32 -5.42 1.51
CA ALA A 97 -15.68 -6.33 2.60
C ALA A 97 -17.18 -6.25 2.95
N ARG A 98 -17.75 -5.04 2.95
CA ARG A 98 -19.18 -4.84 3.22
C ARG A 98 -20.09 -5.44 2.14
N VAL A 99 -19.72 -5.31 0.87
CA VAL A 99 -20.55 -5.82 -0.25
C VAL A 99 -20.39 -7.33 -0.47
N THR A 100 -19.19 -7.86 -0.23
CA THR A 100 -18.88 -9.29 -0.44
C THR A 100 -19.18 -10.17 0.78
N GLY A 101 -19.17 -9.60 1.99
CA GLY A 101 -19.12 -10.38 3.24
C GLY A 101 -17.75 -11.02 3.53
N VAL A 102 -16.74 -10.81 2.68
CA VAL A 102 -15.38 -11.32 2.90
C VAL A 102 -14.70 -10.50 4.00
N PRO A 103 -13.98 -11.14 4.94
CA PRO A 103 -13.26 -10.44 6.01
C PRO A 103 -12.30 -9.36 5.48
N PHE A 104 -12.25 -8.22 6.19
CA PHE A 104 -11.44 -7.05 5.82
C PHE A 104 -9.97 -7.40 5.55
N GLY A 105 -9.37 -8.27 6.37
CA GLY A 105 -7.98 -8.67 6.18
C GLY A 105 -7.74 -9.43 4.87
N LEU A 106 -8.64 -10.33 4.50
CA LEU A 106 -8.54 -11.08 3.24
C LEU A 106 -8.72 -10.15 2.04
N VAL A 107 -9.66 -9.21 2.11
CA VAL A 107 -9.82 -8.19 1.06
C VAL A 107 -8.57 -7.33 0.94
N THR A 108 -7.97 -6.91 2.06
CA THR A 108 -6.73 -6.11 2.08
C THR A 108 -5.57 -6.87 1.42
N ASN A 109 -5.38 -8.15 1.75
CA ASN A 109 -4.38 -9.00 1.11
C ASN A 109 -4.68 -9.20 -0.38
N GLY A 110 -5.95 -9.42 -0.74
CA GLY A 110 -6.40 -9.58 -2.12
C GLY A 110 -6.13 -8.36 -2.99
N ILE A 111 -6.41 -7.15 -2.48
CA ILE A 111 -6.05 -5.89 -3.13
C ILE A 111 -4.53 -5.80 -3.30
N GLY A 112 -3.75 -6.15 -2.26
CA GLY A 112 -2.30 -6.19 -2.33
C GLY A 112 -1.77 -7.13 -3.43
N ALA A 113 -2.34 -8.33 -3.54
CA ALA A 113 -2.00 -9.29 -4.58
C ALA A 113 -2.36 -8.77 -5.98
N LEU A 114 -3.54 -8.15 -6.13
CA LEU A 114 -3.97 -7.52 -7.38
C LEU A 114 -3.04 -6.39 -7.81
N LEU A 115 -2.57 -5.57 -6.86
CA LEU A 115 -1.56 -4.55 -7.10
C LEU A 115 -0.23 -5.15 -7.56
N LEU A 116 0.19 -6.30 -7.03
CA LEU A 116 1.37 -7.01 -7.54
C LEU A 116 1.16 -7.56 -8.95
N LEU A 117 -0.04 -8.02 -9.30
CA LEU A 117 -0.34 -8.43 -10.68
C LEU A 117 -0.23 -7.23 -11.65
N LEU A 118 -0.65 -6.04 -11.22
CA LEU A 118 -0.46 -4.80 -11.98
C LEU A 118 1.02 -4.43 -12.18
N TRP A 119 1.95 -5.00 -11.41
CA TRP A 119 3.38 -4.79 -11.62
C TRP A 119 3.95 -5.58 -12.80
N VAL A 120 3.28 -6.67 -13.23
CA VAL A 120 3.68 -7.48 -14.39
C VAL A 120 3.80 -6.63 -15.66
N PRO A 121 2.78 -5.85 -16.08
CA PRO A 121 2.92 -4.96 -17.24
C PRO A 121 3.90 -3.80 -16.98
N LEU A 122 4.11 -3.41 -15.73
CA LEU A 122 5.09 -2.39 -15.33
C LEU A 122 6.53 -2.91 -15.28
N ARG A 123 6.74 -4.23 -15.46
CA ARG A 123 8.04 -4.92 -15.40
C ARG A 123 8.79 -4.69 -14.08
N GLN A 124 8.06 -4.54 -12.97
CA GLN A 124 8.65 -4.42 -11.64
C GLN A 124 8.73 -5.78 -10.96
N ARG A 125 9.89 -6.10 -10.38
CA ARG A 125 10.10 -7.37 -9.66
C ARG A 125 9.79 -7.15 -8.17
N PRO A 126 8.78 -7.82 -7.59
CA PRO A 126 8.50 -7.71 -6.17
C PRO A 126 9.63 -8.34 -5.35
N GLY A 127 10.04 -7.66 -4.28
CA GLY A 127 10.96 -8.21 -3.29
C GLY A 127 10.22 -9.10 -2.28
N ILE A 128 10.99 -9.84 -1.47
CA ILE A 128 10.40 -10.68 -0.41
C ILE A 128 9.60 -9.84 0.60
N GLY A 129 10.05 -8.62 0.89
CA GLY A 129 9.33 -7.70 1.75
C GLY A 129 7.97 -7.27 1.19
N THR A 130 7.87 -7.15 -0.14
CA THR A 130 6.60 -6.83 -0.81
C THR A 130 5.61 -7.99 -0.71
N LEU A 131 6.08 -9.23 -0.89
CA LEU A 131 5.25 -10.42 -0.74
C LEU A 131 4.77 -10.59 0.71
N LEU A 132 5.68 -10.46 1.67
CA LEU A 132 5.33 -10.51 3.09
C LEU A 132 4.38 -9.39 3.49
N ASN A 133 4.53 -8.18 2.94
CA ASN A 133 3.57 -7.09 3.17
C ASN A 133 2.16 -7.48 2.75
N VAL A 134 2.01 -8.00 1.52
CA VAL A 134 0.72 -8.44 0.98
C VAL A 134 0.09 -9.56 1.82
N LEU A 135 0.90 -10.45 2.40
CA LEU A 135 0.38 -11.58 3.19
C LEU A 135 0.10 -11.21 4.66
N LEU A 136 0.93 -10.37 5.27
CA LEU A 136 0.91 -10.14 6.71
C LEU A 136 0.05 -8.95 7.12
N VAL A 137 -0.02 -7.88 6.31
CA VAL A 137 -0.70 -6.64 6.74
C VAL A 137 -2.19 -6.86 6.98
N GLY A 138 -2.91 -7.41 6.00
CA GLY A 138 -4.33 -7.67 6.16
C GLY A 138 -4.60 -8.78 7.18
N THR A 139 -3.76 -9.81 7.24
CA THR A 139 -3.88 -10.89 8.24
C THR A 139 -3.74 -10.36 9.66
N ALA A 140 -2.71 -9.54 9.94
CA ALA A 140 -2.52 -8.91 11.23
C ALA A 140 -3.64 -7.93 11.56
N ALA A 141 -4.12 -7.16 10.58
CA ALA A 141 -5.27 -6.29 10.77
C ALA A 141 -6.53 -7.06 11.16
N GLN A 142 -6.81 -8.21 10.53
CA GLN A 142 -7.96 -9.05 10.88
C GLN A 142 -7.84 -9.61 12.30
N VAL A 143 -6.69 -10.17 12.67
CA VAL A 143 -6.46 -10.69 14.02
C VAL A 143 -6.71 -9.61 15.06
N VAL A 144 -6.18 -8.40 14.85
CA VAL A 144 -6.42 -7.31 15.80
C VAL A 144 -7.89 -6.89 15.79
N LEU A 145 -8.52 -6.74 14.62
CA LEU A 145 -9.96 -6.43 14.54
C LEU A 145 -10.80 -7.41 15.34
N ASP A 146 -10.48 -8.70 15.31
CA ASP A 146 -11.22 -9.74 16.05
C ASP A 146 -11.03 -9.62 17.58
N LEU A 147 -9.97 -8.96 18.04
CA LEU A 147 -9.63 -8.77 19.46
C LEU A 147 -10.15 -7.45 20.06
N ILE A 148 -10.28 -6.39 19.27
CA ILE A 148 -10.75 -5.08 19.76
C ILE A 148 -12.18 -4.81 19.33
N ALA A 149 -13.04 -4.38 20.25
CA ALA A 149 -14.39 -3.91 19.95
C ALA A 149 -14.39 -2.44 19.47
N VAL A 150 -15.52 -1.99 18.93
CA VAL A 150 -15.73 -0.55 18.67
C VAL A 150 -15.96 0.14 20.00
N PRO A 151 -15.17 1.15 20.39
CA PRO A 151 -15.41 1.82 21.65
C PRO A 151 -16.62 2.76 21.59
N GLU A 152 -17.25 2.91 22.75
CA GLU A 152 -18.33 3.88 22.97
C GLU A 152 -17.76 5.27 23.24
N GLY A 153 -18.46 6.30 22.76
CA GLY A 153 -18.05 7.69 22.94
C GLY A 153 -17.01 8.18 21.94
N LEU A 154 -16.96 9.51 21.78
CA LEU A 154 -16.11 10.15 20.78
C LEU A 154 -14.62 10.16 21.18
N LEU A 155 -14.32 10.36 22.47
CA LEU A 155 -12.94 10.51 22.93
C LEU A 155 -12.09 9.22 22.73
N PRO A 156 -12.56 8.02 23.09
CA PRO A 156 -11.83 6.78 22.79
C PRO A 156 -11.65 6.54 21.29
N ARG A 157 -12.62 6.94 20.46
CA ARG A 157 -12.52 6.85 19.00
C ARG A 157 -11.44 7.77 18.45
N ILE A 158 -11.36 9.01 18.94
CA ILE A 158 -10.27 9.93 18.60
C ILE A 158 -8.92 9.36 19.03
N ALA A 159 -8.83 8.80 20.25
CA ALA A 159 -7.61 8.18 20.75
C ALA A 159 -7.18 6.98 19.88
N LEU A 160 -8.10 6.12 19.47
CA LEU A 160 -7.81 5.02 18.53
C LEU A 160 -7.34 5.52 17.16
N LEU A 161 -7.97 6.56 16.61
CA LEU A 161 -7.58 7.13 15.33
C LEU A 161 -6.15 7.69 15.41
N VAL A 162 -5.89 8.57 16.39
CA VAL A 162 -4.58 9.22 16.56
C VAL A 162 -3.52 8.18 16.91
N GLY A 163 -3.78 7.29 17.86
CA GLY A 163 -2.87 6.20 18.24
C GLY A 163 -2.58 5.26 17.06
N GLY A 164 -3.60 4.92 16.27
CA GLY A 164 -3.45 4.16 15.04
C GLY A 164 -2.57 4.88 14.01
N MET A 165 -2.79 6.17 13.75
CA MET A 165 -1.94 6.94 12.83
C MET A 165 -0.48 7.04 13.28
N LEU A 166 -0.24 7.25 14.58
CA LEU A 166 1.11 7.28 15.15
C LEU A 166 1.78 5.91 15.03
N LEU A 167 1.07 4.84 15.37
CA LEU A 167 1.56 3.48 15.25
C LEU A 167 1.85 3.12 13.79
N LEU A 168 1.00 3.55 12.85
CA LEU A 168 1.19 3.35 11.42
C LEU A 168 2.47 4.04 10.93
N ALA A 169 2.75 5.26 11.40
CA ALA A 169 3.98 5.97 11.05
C ALA A 169 5.23 5.26 11.57
N VAL A 170 5.20 4.80 12.83
CA VAL A 170 6.29 4.00 13.42
C VAL A 170 6.48 2.69 12.68
N ALA A 171 5.40 1.93 12.46
CA ALA A 171 5.39 0.69 11.69
C ALA A 171 5.99 0.89 10.30
N THR A 172 5.63 2.00 9.65
CA THR A 172 6.16 2.39 8.34
C THR A 172 7.66 2.60 8.37
N ALA A 173 8.17 3.36 9.34
CA ALA A 173 9.61 3.54 9.50
C ALA A 173 10.35 2.22 9.78
N VAL A 174 9.77 1.35 10.60
CA VAL A 174 10.34 0.05 10.96
C VAL A 174 10.41 -0.88 9.74
N TYR A 175 9.31 -1.07 8.99
CA TYR A 175 9.31 -1.98 7.85
C TYR A 175 10.15 -1.44 6.67
N VAL A 176 10.06 -0.13 6.38
CA VAL A 176 10.85 0.50 5.31
C VAL A 176 12.34 0.44 5.66
N GLY A 177 12.68 0.69 6.93
CA GLY A 177 14.04 0.62 7.44
C GLY A 177 14.70 -0.75 7.30
N ALA A 178 13.93 -1.83 7.14
CA ALA A 178 14.47 -3.16 6.88
C ALA A 178 15.11 -3.29 5.48
N GLY A 179 14.69 -2.44 4.52
CA GLY A 179 15.28 -2.39 3.17
C GLY A 179 15.03 -3.64 2.32
N LEU A 180 14.02 -4.45 2.63
CA LEU A 180 13.73 -5.74 1.97
C LEU A 180 12.66 -5.66 0.86
N GLY A 181 12.20 -4.47 0.52
CA GLY A 181 11.23 -4.21 -0.55
C GLY A 181 10.23 -3.13 -0.19
N ALA A 182 9.71 -2.43 -1.20
CA ALA A 182 8.64 -1.44 -1.04
C ALA A 182 7.25 -2.11 -1.00
N GLY A 183 6.25 -1.40 -0.48
CA GLY A 183 4.87 -1.88 -0.51
C GLY A 183 4.30 -1.93 -1.94
N PRO A 184 3.30 -2.80 -2.21
CA PRO A 184 2.66 -2.93 -3.53
C PRO A 184 2.06 -1.60 -4.04
N ARG A 185 1.53 -0.79 -3.10
CA ARG A 185 0.97 0.54 -3.34
C ARG A 185 2.04 1.54 -3.82
N ASP A 186 3.16 1.60 -3.10
CA ASP A 186 4.27 2.53 -3.41
C ASP A 186 4.92 2.21 -4.76
N GLY A 187 5.13 0.92 -5.04
CA GLY A 187 5.69 0.52 -6.32
C GLY A 187 4.73 0.71 -7.49
N LEU A 188 3.41 0.70 -7.30
CA LEU A 188 2.47 1.11 -8.35
C LEU A 188 2.72 2.57 -8.76
N MET A 189 2.81 3.49 -7.79
CA MET A 189 3.03 4.92 -8.04
C MET A 189 4.37 5.17 -8.75
N LEU A 190 5.45 4.53 -8.27
CA LEU A 190 6.77 4.61 -8.93
C LEU A 190 6.78 3.96 -10.31
N GLY A 191 6.02 2.88 -10.49
CA GLY A 191 5.84 2.22 -11.78
C GLY A 191 5.18 3.13 -12.80
N LEU A 192 4.10 3.81 -12.41
CA LEU A 192 3.40 4.78 -13.25
C LEU A 192 4.33 5.92 -13.65
N HIS A 193 5.11 6.46 -12.71
CA HIS A 193 6.12 7.48 -13.01
C HIS A 193 7.17 6.98 -14.01
N ARG A 194 7.79 5.81 -13.77
CA ARG A 194 8.83 5.26 -14.67
C ARG A 194 8.30 4.89 -16.05
N ARG A 195 7.06 4.44 -16.12
CA ARG A 195 6.46 3.93 -17.37
C ARG A 195 5.83 5.03 -18.23
N PHE A 196 5.21 6.02 -17.60
CA PHE A 196 4.41 7.05 -18.27
C PHE A 196 4.96 8.47 -18.10
N GLY A 197 6.01 8.67 -17.31
CA GLY A 197 6.59 9.99 -17.04
C GLY A 197 5.75 10.88 -16.12
N TRP A 198 4.65 10.35 -15.55
CA TRP A 198 3.76 11.14 -14.69
C TRP A 198 4.50 11.62 -13.44
N PRO A 199 4.28 12.85 -12.98
CA PRO A 199 4.82 13.26 -11.69
C PRO A 199 4.20 12.40 -10.59
N VAL A 200 5.02 11.99 -9.61
CA VAL A 200 4.62 11.02 -8.57
C VAL A 200 3.39 11.50 -7.78
N TRP A 201 3.27 12.81 -7.56
CA TRP A 201 2.12 13.40 -6.87
C TRP A 201 0.81 13.19 -7.65
N LEU A 202 0.83 13.26 -8.98
CA LEU A 202 -0.35 13.07 -9.83
C LEU A 202 -0.75 11.60 -9.86
N ALA A 203 0.23 10.70 -10.03
CA ALA A 203 0.00 9.26 -9.97
C ALA A 203 -0.63 8.87 -8.62
N ARG A 204 -0.12 9.43 -7.52
CA ARG A 204 -0.70 9.25 -6.19
C ARG A 204 -2.13 9.77 -6.10
N ALA A 205 -2.36 11.02 -6.50
CA ALA A 205 -3.68 11.65 -6.40
C ALA A 205 -4.75 10.87 -7.18
N VAL A 206 -4.44 10.41 -8.40
CA VAL A 206 -5.38 9.63 -9.22
C VAL A 206 -5.65 8.26 -8.59
N VAL A 207 -4.59 7.54 -8.20
CA VAL A 207 -4.74 6.20 -7.65
C VAL A 207 -5.42 6.22 -6.28
N GLU A 208 -4.98 7.08 -5.37
CA GLU A 208 -5.60 7.22 -4.05
C GLU A 208 -7.01 7.80 -4.13
N GLY A 209 -7.23 8.80 -4.99
CA GLY A 209 -8.55 9.39 -5.20
C GLY A 209 -9.55 8.39 -5.78
N SER A 210 -9.14 7.57 -6.75
CA SER A 210 -9.99 6.52 -7.31
C SER A 210 -10.31 5.43 -6.29
N ALA A 211 -9.32 4.95 -5.51
CA ALA A 211 -9.54 3.98 -4.45
C ALA A 211 -10.51 4.51 -3.38
N LEU A 212 -10.32 5.77 -2.95
CA LEU A 212 -11.21 6.44 -2.00
C LEU A 212 -12.64 6.52 -2.54
N LEU A 213 -12.80 7.03 -3.77
CA LEU A 213 -14.11 7.20 -4.41
C LEU A 213 -14.85 5.87 -4.53
N LEU A 214 -14.19 4.85 -5.09
CA LEU A 214 -14.77 3.53 -5.27
C LEU A 214 -15.12 2.89 -3.92
N GLY A 215 -14.22 2.96 -2.95
CA GLY A 215 -14.48 2.47 -1.61
C GLY A 215 -15.68 3.13 -0.96
N TRP A 216 -15.78 4.45 -1.10
CA TRP A 216 -16.89 5.23 -0.56
C TRP A 216 -18.22 4.86 -1.21
N LEU A 217 -18.25 4.70 -2.55
CA LEU A 217 -19.42 4.23 -3.29
C LEU A 217 -19.85 2.81 -2.88
N LEU A 218 -18.90 1.95 -2.48
CA LEU A 218 -19.16 0.62 -1.91
C LEU A 218 -19.53 0.67 -0.41
N GLY A 219 -19.69 1.86 0.17
CA GLY A 219 -20.09 2.09 1.56
C GLY A 219 -18.94 2.17 2.55
N GLY A 220 -17.69 2.19 2.12
CA GLY A 220 -16.51 2.41 2.97
C GLY A 220 -16.62 3.72 3.76
N ASN A 221 -16.05 3.74 4.97
CA ASN A 221 -16.20 4.84 5.91
C ASN A 221 -15.26 6.00 5.54
N VAL A 222 -15.85 7.10 5.08
CA VAL A 222 -15.17 8.37 4.83
C VAL A 222 -15.67 9.39 5.85
N GLY A 223 -14.75 10.06 6.53
CA GLY A 223 -15.10 11.03 7.56
C GLY A 223 -13.93 11.96 7.90
N ILE A 224 -14.04 12.66 9.04
CA ILE A 224 -13.00 13.60 9.49
C ILE A 224 -11.63 12.91 9.68
N GLY A 225 -11.64 11.64 10.06
CA GLY A 225 -10.44 10.80 10.17
C GLY A 225 -9.76 10.55 8.83
N THR A 226 -10.51 10.51 7.72
CA THR A 226 -9.92 10.41 6.37
C THR A 226 -9.17 11.69 6.00
N ILE A 227 -9.71 12.85 6.35
CA ILE A 227 -9.05 14.14 6.15
C ILE A 227 -7.80 14.24 7.02
N ALA A 228 -7.92 13.90 8.31
CA ALA A 228 -6.80 13.86 9.23
C ALA A 228 -5.70 12.91 8.75
N PHE A 229 -6.08 11.74 8.24
CA PHE A 229 -5.15 10.78 7.64
C PHE A 229 -4.42 11.37 6.44
N ALA A 230 -5.15 11.93 5.47
CA ALA A 230 -4.59 12.48 4.24
C ALA A 230 -3.57 13.61 4.51
N LEU A 231 -3.85 14.47 5.49
CA LEU A 231 -2.99 15.59 5.86
C LEU A 231 -1.85 15.17 6.81
N GLY A 232 -2.11 14.25 7.72
CA GLY A 232 -1.22 13.94 8.84
C GLY A 232 -0.25 12.79 8.59
N ILE A 233 -0.64 11.76 7.83
CA ILE A 233 0.17 10.54 7.76
C ILE A 233 1.53 10.76 7.09
N GLY A 234 1.59 11.62 6.06
CA GLY A 234 2.84 11.97 5.36
C GLY A 234 3.88 12.58 6.30
N PRO A 235 3.57 13.71 6.97
CA PRO A 235 4.46 14.30 7.99
C PRO A 235 4.83 13.34 9.12
N LEU A 236 3.87 12.57 9.65
CA LEU A 236 4.13 11.61 10.73
C LEU A 236 5.13 10.52 10.30
N CYS A 237 4.93 9.91 9.13
CA CYS A 237 5.87 8.95 8.56
C CYS A 237 7.24 9.59 8.33
N GLY A 238 7.30 10.83 7.83
CA GLY A 238 8.55 11.56 7.62
C GLY A 238 9.34 11.75 8.92
N VAL A 239 8.67 12.11 10.01
CA VAL A 239 9.29 12.21 11.35
C VAL A 239 9.74 10.83 11.84
N ALA A 240 8.88 9.83 11.78
CA ALA A 240 9.19 8.47 12.25
C ALA A 240 10.41 7.88 11.51
N ILE A 241 10.49 8.05 10.19
CA ILE A 241 11.63 7.60 9.38
C ILE A 241 12.91 8.33 9.80
N ARG A 242 12.87 9.66 10.01
CA ARG A 242 14.05 10.42 10.46
C ARG A 242 14.56 9.94 11.82
N LEU A 243 13.67 9.57 12.73
CA LEU A 243 14.01 9.12 14.08
C LEU A 243 14.49 7.66 14.11
N LEU A 244 13.83 6.77 13.36
CA LEU A 244 14.00 5.31 13.50
C LEU A 244 14.79 4.66 12.37
N ALA A 245 14.85 5.25 11.17
CA ALA A 245 15.56 4.62 10.06
C ALA A 245 17.09 4.76 10.20
N PRO A 246 17.86 3.69 9.87
CA PRO A 246 19.31 3.76 9.81
C PRO A 246 19.80 4.89 8.90
N SER A 247 20.95 5.48 9.21
CA SER A 247 21.51 6.69 8.58
C SER A 247 21.62 6.66 7.04
N GLN A 248 21.57 5.48 6.42
CA GLN A 248 21.66 5.31 4.96
C GLN A 248 20.42 5.79 4.19
N LEU A 249 19.25 5.94 4.84
CA LEU A 249 18.03 6.48 4.22
C LEU A 249 17.83 8.00 4.45
N ARG A 250 18.74 8.68 5.19
CA ARG A 250 18.61 10.13 5.47
C ARG A 250 19.12 11.04 4.35
N ARG A 251 19.62 10.47 3.24
CA ARG A 251 20.37 11.20 2.19
C ARG A 251 19.63 11.39 0.86
N HIS A 252 18.37 10.98 0.75
CA HIS A 252 17.51 11.21 -0.41
C HIS A 252 16.20 11.85 0.02
#